data_AF-A0A960ADD7-F1
#
_entry.id   AF-A0A960ADD7-F1
#
_cell.length_a   1.000
_cell.length_b   1.000
_cell.length_c   1.000
_cell.angle_alpha   90.00
_cell.angle_beta   90.00
_cell.angle_gamma   90.00
#
_symmetry.space_group_name_H-M   'P 1'
#
loop_
_entity.id
_entity.type
_entity.pdbx_description
1 polymer ?
#
loop_
_entity_poly.entity_id
_entity_poly.type
_entity_poly.pdbx_seq_one_letter_code
_entity_poly.pdbx_strand_id
1 'polypeptide(L)'
;MTPGLWRTRGERSPVWPGRNWPLGSTWSEESTNFAVHAPRATAAWVCLFDDDGEEHRHRLTEQALGIWHGALPDVRPGTRYGYRVAGPWDPSQGMRFNPNKLLLDPFARAVSGEVTVDPAIFGYAEDDPDRMSESDSAPFVPRSVVVDDRFDWGDDRPHR
;
A
#
# COMPACT_ATOMS: atom_id res chain seq x y z
N MET A 1 4.26 16.98 -6.75
CA MET A 1 4.26 17.91 -5.60
C MET A 1 5.70 17.98 -5.14
N THR A 2 6.34 19.15 -5.16
CA THR A 2 7.67 19.35 -4.57
C THR A 2 7.62 18.93 -3.10
N PRO A 3 8.67 18.31 -2.52
CA PRO A 3 8.70 18.06 -1.09
C PRO A 3 8.35 19.36 -0.38
N GLY A 4 7.36 19.33 0.49
CA GLY A 4 6.97 20.51 1.26
C GLY A 4 8.23 21.02 1.94
N LEU A 5 8.71 22.19 1.52
CA LEU A 5 9.78 22.91 2.21
C LEU A 5 9.35 22.99 3.68
N TRP A 6 10.04 22.25 4.55
CA TRP A 6 9.81 22.29 6.00
C TRP A 6 9.96 23.75 6.44
N ARG A 7 8.85 24.40 6.77
CA ARG A 7 8.84 25.86 6.95
C ARG A 7 9.24 26.24 8.37
N THR A 8 9.23 25.27 9.29
CA THR A 8 9.48 25.50 10.71
C THR A 8 10.35 24.40 11.32
N ARG A 9 11.25 24.79 12.22
CA ARG A 9 12.04 23.85 13.02
C ARG A 9 11.09 23.15 14.00
N GLY A 10 10.92 21.83 13.86
CA GLY A 10 10.02 21.01 14.69
C GLY A 10 8.83 20.39 13.94
N GLU A 11 8.69 20.67 12.64
CA GLU A 11 7.71 20.02 11.76
C GLU A 11 8.03 18.52 11.64
N ARG A 12 7.06 17.66 11.96
CA ARG A 12 7.16 16.21 11.85
C ARG A 12 6.16 15.74 10.80
N SER A 13 6.64 15.08 9.74
CA SER A 13 5.73 14.33 8.88
C SER A 13 5.56 12.92 9.42
N PRO A 14 4.33 12.41 9.52
CA PRO A 14 4.08 11.01 9.86
C PRO A 14 4.63 10.06 8.79
N VAL A 15 4.85 10.53 7.55
CA VAL A 15 5.43 9.76 6.43
C VAL A 15 6.70 10.44 5.96
N TRP A 16 7.82 9.74 6.04
CA TRP A 16 9.10 10.22 5.52
C TRP A 16 9.19 9.96 4.01
N PRO A 17 10.10 10.65 3.28
CA PRO A 17 10.22 10.47 1.84
C PRO A 17 10.45 9.02 1.39
N GLY A 18 11.16 8.22 2.19
CA GLY A 18 11.49 6.84 1.85
C GLY A 18 12.33 6.72 0.57
N ARG A 19 12.24 5.57 -0.08
CA ARG A 19 12.97 5.22 -1.32
C ARG A 19 12.00 4.57 -2.29
N ASN A 20 12.19 4.84 -3.59
CA ASN A 20 11.42 4.21 -4.67
C ASN A 20 11.85 2.76 -4.97
N TRP A 21 12.83 2.22 -4.24
CA TRP A 21 13.32 0.85 -4.39
C TRP A 21 13.82 0.30 -3.04
N PRO A 22 13.67 -1.01 -2.77
CA PRO A 22 12.95 -2.01 -3.58
C PRO A 22 11.43 -1.82 -3.51
N LEU A 23 10.72 -2.45 -4.46
CA LEU A 23 9.25 -2.47 -4.48
C LEU A 23 8.72 -3.35 -3.33
N GLY A 24 7.53 -2.99 -2.84
CA GLY A 24 6.88 -3.62 -1.71
C GLY A 24 7.19 -2.94 -0.37
N SER A 25 6.97 -3.67 0.73
CA SER A 25 7.39 -3.26 2.07
C SER A 25 8.80 -3.78 2.38
N THR A 26 9.70 -2.90 2.81
CA THR A 26 11.05 -3.25 3.28
C THR A 26 11.25 -2.72 4.68
N TRP A 27 11.37 -3.63 5.64
CA TRP A 27 11.60 -3.29 7.03
C TRP A 27 13.09 -3.05 7.32
N SER A 28 13.38 -2.07 8.18
CA SER A 28 14.67 -1.86 8.83
C SER A 28 14.48 -1.48 10.30
N GLU A 29 15.56 -1.40 11.07
CA GLU A 29 15.51 -0.98 12.48
C GLU A 29 14.97 0.45 12.66
N GLU A 30 15.11 1.31 11.64
CA GLU A 30 14.71 2.72 11.67
C GLU A 30 13.26 2.94 11.20
N SER A 31 12.81 2.19 10.18
CA SER A 31 11.48 2.37 9.58
C SER A 31 11.12 1.21 8.64
N THR A 32 9.84 1.13 8.26
CA THR A 32 9.41 0.36 7.10
C THR A 32 9.23 1.28 5.90
N ASN A 33 9.96 1.00 4.82
CA ASN A 33 9.79 1.66 3.53
C ASN A 33 8.71 0.96 2.71
N PHE A 34 7.82 1.72 2.09
CA PHE A 34 6.79 1.25 1.18
C PHE A 34 7.04 1.84 -0.20
N ALA A 35 7.01 1.03 -1.24
CA ALA A 35 7.13 1.47 -2.63
C ALA A 35 6.20 0.67 -3.54
N VAL A 36 5.31 1.35 -4.25
CA VAL A 36 4.31 0.73 -5.14
C VAL A 36 4.27 1.43 -6.49
N HIS A 37 4.33 0.66 -7.58
CA HIS A 37 4.26 1.19 -8.93
C HIS A 37 2.80 1.49 -9.33
N ALA A 38 2.48 2.77 -9.49
CA ALA A 38 1.15 3.25 -9.90
C ALA A 38 1.28 4.56 -10.70
N PRO A 39 1.81 4.52 -11.94
CA PRO A 39 2.21 5.71 -12.71
C PRO A 39 1.05 6.62 -13.10
N ARG A 40 -0.18 6.08 -13.17
CA ARG A 40 -1.40 6.80 -13.55
C ARG A 40 -2.26 7.19 -12.34
N ALA A 41 -1.83 6.85 -11.13
CA ALA A 41 -2.52 7.27 -9.92
C ALA A 41 -2.36 8.78 -9.70
N THR A 42 -3.35 9.39 -9.07
CA THR A 42 -3.32 10.79 -8.62
C THR A 42 -3.00 10.90 -7.13
N ALA A 43 -3.20 9.81 -6.37
CA ALA A 43 -2.76 9.66 -4.99
C ALA A 43 -2.69 8.18 -4.61
N ALA A 44 -1.78 7.85 -3.69
CA ALA A 44 -1.69 6.52 -3.08
C ALA A 44 -1.56 6.67 -1.55
N TRP A 45 -2.16 5.74 -0.83
CA TRP A 45 -2.06 5.62 0.62
C TRP A 45 -1.62 4.21 0.96
N VAL A 46 -0.68 4.08 1.89
CA VAL A 46 -0.50 2.85 2.64
C VAL A 46 -1.49 2.86 3.80
N CYS A 47 -2.25 1.79 3.93
CA CYS A 47 -3.30 1.62 4.92
C CYS A 47 -2.82 0.59 5.93
N LEU A 48 -2.53 1.02 7.16
CA LEU A 48 -2.15 0.14 8.26
C LEU A 48 -3.39 -0.27 9.05
N PHE A 49 -3.33 -1.44 9.68
CA PHE A 49 -4.39 -1.94 10.53
C PHE A 49 -3.86 -2.30 11.90
N ASP A 50 -4.57 -1.86 12.93
CA ASP A 50 -4.30 -2.26 14.31
C ASP A 50 -4.92 -3.63 14.64
N ASP A 51 -4.83 -4.03 15.91
CA ASP A 51 -5.34 -5.31 16.40
C ASP A 51 -6.87 -5.38 16.44
N ASP A 52 -7.55 -4.24 16.60
CA ASP A 52 -9.01 -4.13 16.53
C ASP A 52 -9.52 -4.11 15.08
N GLY A 53 -8.60 -3.95 14.12
CA GLY A 53 -8.87 -3.94 12.69
C GLY A 53 -9.23 -2.56 12.14
N GLU A 54 -9.03 -1.50 12.93
CA GLU A 54 -9.20 -0.11 12.51
C GLU A 54 -8.15 0.28 11.47
N GLU A 55 -8.57 1.08 10.49
CA GLU A 55 -7.73 1.48 9.37
C GLU A 55 -7.08 2.85 9.58
N HIS A 56 -5.75 2.90 9.51
CA HIS A 56 -4.97 4.15 9.52
C HIS A 56 -4.33 4.40 8.15
N ARG A 57 -4.77 5.47 7.47
CA ARG A 57 -4.31 5.82 6.13
C ARG A 57 -3.15 6.81 6.17
N HIS A 58 -2.02 6.43 5.57
CA HIS A 58 -0.84 7.26 5.44
C HIS A 58 -0.59 7.55 3.95
N ARG A 59 -0.71 8.83 3.56
CA ARG A 59 -0.53 9.24 2.17
C ARG A 59 0.96 9.14 1.79
N LEU A 60 1.25 8.48 0.67
CA LEU A 60 2.58 8.51 0.07
C LEU A 60 2.74 9.84 -0.69
N THR A 61 3.67 10.68 -0.25
CA THR A 61 3.86 12.04 -0.81
C THR A 61 4.89 12.09 -1.92
N GLU A 62 5.79 11.11 -1.97
CA GLU A 62 6.85 11.05 -2.96
C GLU A 62 6.47 10.17 -4.14
N GLN A 63 6.88 10.61 -5.33
CA GLN A 63 6.66 9.89 -6.58
C GLN A 63 7.87 10.05 -7.48
N ALA A 64 8.49 8.94 -7.86
CA ALA A 64 9.61 8.91 -8.80
C ALA A 64 9.45 7.72 -9.75
N LEU A 65 9.62 7.92 -11.06
CA LEU A 65 9.54 6.86 -12.08
C LEU A 65 8.22 6.07 -12.07
N GLY A 66 7.11 6.72 -11.70
CA GLY A 66 5.80 6.07 -11.57
C GLY A 66 5.60 5.27 -10.28
N ILE A 67 6.57 5.30 -9.37
CA ILE A 67 6.53 4.61 -8.08
C ILE A 67 6.16 5.62 -7.00
N TRP A 68 5.12 5.31 -6.25
CA TRP A 68 4.74 6.03 -5.04
C TRP A 68 5.48 5.42 -3.86
N HIS A 69 6.09 6.25 -3.03
CA HIS A 69 6.88 5.75 -1.90
C HIS A 69 6.85 6.64 -0.66
N GLY A 70 7.24 6.04 0.45
CA GLY A 70 7.34 6.68 1.75
C GLY A 70 7.84 5.70 2.81
N ALA A 71 8.35 6.21 3.92
CA ALA A 71 8.80 5.38 5.04
C ALA A 71 8.10 5.77 6.35
N LEU A 72 7.78 4.76 7.16
CA LEU A 72 7.08 4.89 8.44
C LEU A 72 7.94 4.31 9.58
N PRO A 73 8.33 5.11 10.61
CA PRO A 73 9.25 4.65 11.65
C PRO A 73 8.65 3.58 12.59
N ASP A 74 7.36 3.64 12.88
CA ASP A 74 6.73 2.81 13.91
C ASP A 74 6.11 1.50 13.38
N VAL A 75 6.44 1.11 12.15
CA VAL A 75 5.92 -0.10 11.51
C VAL A 75 6.93 -1.24 11.64
N ARG A 76 6.49 -2.39 12.16
CA ARG A 76 7.33 -3.55 12.45
C ARG A 76 6.89 -4.79 11.65
N PRO A 77 7.71 -5.85 11.59
CA PRO A 77 7.31 -7.12 11.01
C PRO A 77 6.06 -7.66 11.73
N GLY A 78 5.14 -8.24 10.97
CA GLY A 78 3.82 -8.66 11.43
C GLY A 78 2.73 -7.59 11.25
N THR A 79 3.07 -6.32 11.03
CA THR A 79 2.07 -5.28 10.75
C THR A 79 1.33 -5.58 9.45
N ARG A 80 0.00 -5.56 9.52
CA ARG A 80 -0.89 -5.75 8.37
C ARG A 80 -1.09 -4.44 7.65
N TYR A 81 -1.03 -4.48 6.32
CA TYR A 81 -1.22 -3.31 5.48
C TYR A 81 -1.91 -3.64 4.15
N GLY A 82 -2.38 -2.59 3.47
CA GLY A 82 -2.77 -2.62 2.06
C GLY A 82 -2.57 -1.25 1.43
N TYR A 83 -2.99 -1.09 0.18
CA TYR A 83 -2.99 0.20 -0.49
C TYR A 83 -4.39 0.64 -0.87
N ARG A 84 -4.62 1.95 -0.79
CA ARG A 84 -5.71 2.61 -1.52
C ARG A 84 -5.09 3.52 -2.55
N VAL A 85 -5.65 3.49 -3.76
CA VAL A 85 -5.08 4.24 -4.89
C VAL A 85 -6.19 5.00 -5.60
N ALA A 86 -6.05 6.32 -5.65
CA ALA A 86 -6.95 7.20 -6.40
C ALA A 86 -6.35 7.50 -7.78
N GLY A 87 -7.23 7.80 -8.73
CA GLY A 87 -6.89 8.09 -10.11
C GLY A 87 -8.15 8.23 -10.95
N PRO A 88 -8.02 8.33 -12.28
CA PRO A 88 -9.17 8.41 -13.17
C PRO A 88 -10.01 7.13 -13.14
N TRP A 89 -11.34 7.31 -13.13
CA TRP A 89 -12.30 6.27 -13.44
C TRP A 89 -12.90 6.58 -14.81
N ASP A 90 -12.40 5.87 -15.81
CA ASP A 90 -12.84 5.92 -17.19
C ASP A 90 -12.77 4.47 -17.75
N PRO A 91 -13.82 3.67 -17.52
CA PRO A 91 -13.90 2.29 -17.98
C PRO A 91 -13.69 2.14 -19.49
N SER A 92 -14.11 3.13 -20.28
CA SER A 92 -13.95 3.13 -21.74
C SER A 92 -12.48 3.16 -22.18
N GLN A 93 -11.60 3.73 -21.35
CA GLN A 93 -10.15 3.79 -21.55
C GLN A 93 -9.38 2.80 -20.65
N GLY A 94 -10.10 1.87 -19.99
CA GLY A 94 -9.51 0.89 -19.06
C GLY A 94 -9.01 1.47 -17.74
N MET A 95 -9.29 2.74 -17.44
CA MET A 95 -8.89 3.38 -16.18
C MET A 95 -9.92 3.04 -15.10
N ARG A 96 -9.52 2.25 -14.11
CA ARG A 96 -10.42 1.74 -13.06
C ARG A 96 -9.90 1.99 -11.64
N PHE A 97 -9.31 3.17 -11.40
CA PHE A 97 -8.86 3.54 -10.06
C PHE A 97 -10.07 3.74 -9.13
N ASN A 98 -10.08 3.05 -8.00
CA ASN A 98 -11.13 3.18 -6.99
C ASN A 98 -10.51 3.12 -5.58
N PRO A 99 -10.41 4.26 -4.86
CA PRO A 99 -9.80 4.31 -3.53
C PRO A 99 -10.66 3.63 -2.45
N ASN A 100 -11.93 3.30 -2.73
CA ASN A 100 -12.79 2.54 -1.81
C ASN A 100 -12.38 1.06 -1.75
N LYS A 101 -11.55 0.58 -2.67
CA LYS A 101 -11.04 -0.78 -2.66
C LYS A 101 -9.67 -0.84 -2.01
N LEU A 102 -9.56 -1.65 -0.95
CA LEU A 102 -8.29 -2.00 -0.35
C LEU A 102 -7.59 -3.01 -1.27
N LEU A 103 -6.39 -2.67 -1.72
CA LEU A 103 -5.58 -3.47 -2.61
C LEU A 103 -4.44 -4.15 -1.83
N LEU A 104 -4.15 -5.39 -2.18
CA LEU A 104 -2.90 -6.03 -1.76
C LEU A 104 -1.70 -5.35 -2.42
N ASP A 105 -0.56 -5.39 -1.74
CA ASP A 105 0.71 -5.04 -2.34
C ASP A 105 1.09 -6.11 -3.37
N PRO A 106 1.31 -5.76 -4.65
CA PRO A 106 1.76 -6.72 -5.67
C PRO A 106 3.11 -7.38 -5.34
N PHE A 107 3.89 -6.77 -4.44
CA PHE A 107 5.19 -7.24 -3.96
C PHE A 107 5.13 -7.71 -2.49
N ALA A 108 3.92 -7.98 -1.97
CA ALA A 108 3.76 -8.57 -0.64
C ALA A 108 4.54 -9.88 -0.54
N ARG A 109 5.32 -10.02 0.53
CA ARG A 109 6.05 -11.26 0.84
C ARG A 109 5.24 -12.22 1.72
N ALA A 110 4.19 -11.70 2.36
CA ALA A 110 3.22 -12.48 3.11
C ALA A 110 1.85 -11.82 3.03
N VAL A 111 0.79 -12.63 3.11
CA VAL A 111 -0.61 -12.22 3.07
C VAL A 111 -1.34 -12.91 4.22
N SER A 112 -2.23 -12.18 4.89
CA SER A 112 -3.02 -12.65 6.03
C SER A 112 -4.51 -12.41 5.80
N GLY A 113 -5.32 -13.41 6.13
CA GLY A 113 -6.77 -13.40 5.94
C GLY A 113 -7.21 -14.12 4.66
N GLU A 114 -8.51 -14.13 4.43
CA GLU A 114 -9.14 -14.77 3.28
C GLU A 114 -10.02 -13.74 2.55
N VAL A 115 -10.37 -14.05 1.31
CA VAL A 115 -11.36 -13.26 0.57
C VAL A 115 -12.75 -13.75 0.95
N THR A 116 -13.59 -12.84 1.41
CA THR A 116 -15.04 -13.06 1.53
C THR A 116 -15.70 -12.48 0.29
N VAL A 117 -16.47 -13.30 -0.43
CA VAL A 117 -17.21 -12.81 -1.60
C VAL A 117 -18.33 -11.89 -1.13
N ASP A 118 -18.22 -10.62 -1.48
CA ASP A 118 -19.18 -9.56 -1.16
C ASP A 118 -19.20 -8.54 -2.31
N PRO A 119 -20.36 -7.95 -2.69
CA PRO A 119 -20.42 -6.90 -3.71
C PRO A 119 -19.40 -5.76 -3.52
N ALA A 120 -19.01 -5.47 -2.27
CA ALA A 120 -18.03 -4.45 -1.95
C ALA A 120 -16.63 -4.72 -2.51
N ILE A 121 -16.25 -5.97 -2.82
CA ILE A 121 -14.94 -6.28 -3.39
C ILE A 121 -14.84 -5.89 -4.88
N PHE A 122 -15.97 -5.65 -5.55
CA PHE A 122 -15.99 -5.21 -6.93
C PHE A 122 -15.78 -3.70 -7.04
N GLY A 123 -14.96 -3.28 -8.00
CA GLY A 123 -14.67 -1.87 -8.27
C GLY A 123 -15.87 -1.06 -8.79
N TYR A 124 -16.90 -1.73 -9.28
CA TYR A 124 -18.05 -1.15 -9.99
C TYR A 124 -19.38 -1.48 -9.29
N ALA A 125 -20.44 -0.72 -9.58
CA ALA A 125 -21.76 -0.95 -9.02
C ALA A 125 -22.44 -2.17 -9.68
N GLU A 126 -23.11 -3.01 -8.91
CA GLU A 126 -23.69 -4.27 -9.41
C GLU A 126 -24.68 -4.08 -10.58
N ASP A 127 -25.39 -2.96 -10.58
CA ASP A 127 -26.36 -2.56 -11.61
C ASP A 127 -25.73 -1.85 -12.82
N ASP A 128 -24.50 -1.36 -12.71
CA ASP A 128 -23.81 -0.62 -13.76
C ASP A 128 -22.28 -0.82 -13.69
N PRO A 129 -21.67 -1.63 -14.59
CA PRO A 129 -20.24 -1.91 -14.60
C PRO A 129 -19.36 -0.71 -14.99
N ASP A 130 -19.96 0.36 -15.51
CA ASP A 130 -19.28 1.62 -15.83
C ASP A 130 -19.36 2.64 -14.68
N ARG A 131 -20.20 2.38 -13.68
CA ARG A 131 -20.29 3.20 -12.46
C ARG A 131 -19.33 2.69 -11.39
N MET A 132 -18.55 3.59 -10.79
CA MET A 132 -17.67 3.26 -9.67
C MET A 132 -18.50 2.84 -8.45
N SER A 133 -18.10 1.75 -7.77
CA SER A 133 -18.64 1.39 -6.46
C SER A 133 -18.04 2.23 -5.35
N GLU A 134 -18.89 2.73 -4.45
CA GLU A 134 -18.49 3.52 -3.26
C GLU A 134 -18.29 2.65 -2.01
N SER A 135 -18.64 1.37 -2.06
CA SER A 135 -18.54 0.44 -0.92
C SER A 135 -17.09 0.16 -0.53
N ASP A 136 -16.80 0.11 0.77
CA ASP A 136 -15.48 -0.24 1.26
C ASP A 136 -15.24 -1.76 1.23
N SER A 137 -14.15 -2.19 0.60
CA SER A 137 -13.79 -3.61 0.50
C SER A 137 -12.93 -4.12 1.66
N ALA A 138 -12.39 -3.24 2.52
CA ALA A 138 -11.42 -3.62 3.56
C ALA A 138 -11.85 -4.77 4.49
N PRO A 139 -13.13 -4.91 4.89
CA PRO A 139 -13.57 -6.04 5.73
C PRO A 139 -13.56 -7.41 5.02
N PHE A 140 -13.51 -7.42 3.69
CA PHE A 140 -13.77 -8.61 2.87
C PHE A 140 -12.56 -9.11 2.10
N VAL A 141 -11.42 -8.41 2.18
CA VAL A 141 -10.20 -8.75 1.45
C VAL A 141 -9.04 -9.01 2.42
N PRO A 142 -8.10 -9.91 2.05
CA PRO A 142 -6.91 -10.13 2.85
C PRO A 142 -5.99 -8.91 2.85
N ARG A 143 -5.05 -8.90 3.78
CA ARG A 143 -4.07 -7.82 3.98
C ARG A 143 -2.67 -8.33 3.71
N SER A 144 -1.82 -7.49 3.13
CA SER A 144 -0.38 -7.74 3.04
C SER A 144 0.25 -7.65 4.43
N VAL A 145 1.40 -8.30 4.64
CA VAL A 145 2.09 -8.31 5.94
C VAL A 145 3.53 -7.88 5.74
N VAL A 146 3.98 -6.93 6.56
CA VAL A 146 5.39 -6.55 6.62
C VAL A 146 6.18 -7.73 7.20
N VAL A 147 7.25 -8.14 6.53
CA VAL A 147 8.10 -9.25 6.97
C VAL A 147 9.54 -8.79 7.15
N ASP A 148 10.21 -9.42 8.12
CA ASP A 148 11.66 -9.47 8.23
C ASP A 148 12.14 -10.69 7.43
N ASP A 149 13.01 -10.45 6.44
CA ASP A 149 13.54 -11.48 5.54
C ASP A 149 14.90 -12.00 5.98
N ARG A 150 15.40 -11.56 7.14
CA ARG A 150 16.62 -12.11 7.72
C ARG A 150 16.39 -13.57 8.11
N PHE A 151 17.13 -14.45 7.45
CA PHE A 151 17.14 -15.88 7.73
C PHE A 151 18.59 -16.37 7.70
N ASP A 152 18.96 -17.18 8.70
CA ASP A 152 20.28 -17.82 8.75
C ASP A 152 20.28 -19.06 7.86
N TRP A 153 20.87 -18.92 6.67
CA TRP A 153 21.00 -19.99 5.69
C TRP A 153 22.13 -20.99 6.02
N GLY A 154 22.95 -20.72 7.04
CA GLY A 154 24.11 -21.55 7.38
C GLY A 154 25.06 -21.76 6.19
N ASP A 155 25.45 -23.00 5.94
CA ASP A 155 26.36 -23.40 4.86
C ASP A 155 25.65 -23.73 3.52
N ASP A 156 24.38 -23.31 3.36
CA ASP A 156 23.63 -23.57 2.13
C ASP A 156 24.33 -22.98 0.90
N ARG A 157 24.39 -23.78 -0.17
CA ARG A 157 25.04 -23.40 -1.42
C ARG A 157 24.38 -24.11 -2.60
N PRO A 158 24.34 -23.49 -3.79
CA PRO A 158 23.80 -24.13 -4.98
C PRO A 158 24.46 -25.50 -5.22
N HIS A 159 23.63 -26.50 -5.49
CA HIS A 159 24.12 -27.80 -5.96
C HIS A 159 24.89 -27.60 -7.27
N ARG A 160 26.14 -28.07 -7.32
CA ARG A 160 27.01 -27.99 -8.50
C ARG A 160 26.69 -29.06 -9.53
#